data_AF-A0A493TL11-F1
#
_entry.id   AF-A0A493TL11-F1
#
_cell.length_a   1.000
_cell.length_b   1.000
_cell.length_c   1.000
_cell.angle_alpha   90.00
_cell.angle_beta   90.00
_cell.angle_gamma   90.00
#
_symmetry.space_group_name_H-M   'P 1'
#
loop_
_entity.id
_entity.type
_entity.pdbx_description
1 polymer ?
#
loop_
_entity_poly.entity_id
_entity_poly.type
_entity_poly.pdbx_seq_one_letter_code
_entity_poly.pdbx_strand_id
1 'polypeptide(L)'
;MSLPSVYQHKLAEKLTILNERGRGVLVRIYNIKKTCSDPKTRPSFLSDKAMEPCVKFINKKFPTLDVRSSTQHLGPVHKDKGDIVRVLGPFYHSFVDVLEFRDHVYELLNTIDANQCFFDIHVNYDFTKNYLDLVVTYVSLVLLLARTEDRRVLVGMYHCAHEMSHGASDPSFARLGQMLLEYEHPLKKLTEEFGPHTKAVTSALLSLHFLFARRNQGAEQWRSDQLLSLLSTSGAMLTPASSDTMACEYLSLEVMERWILSESPWGAPKGGGAVPGPPP
;
A
#
# COMPACT_ATOMS: atom_id res chain seq x y z
N MET A 1 36.56 8.63 -12.19
CA MET A 1 36.27 8.10 -10.83
C MET A 1 34.90 7.47 -10.86
N SER A 2 34.78 6.15 -10.74
CA SER A 2 33.48 5.50 -10.57
C SER A 2 33.03 5.73 -9.13
N LEU A 3 31.85 6.33 -8.94
CA LEU A 3 31.24 6.46 -7.61
C LEU A 3 31.09 5.07 -6.97
N PRO A 4 31.25 4.95 -5.63
CA PRO A 4 31.02 3.69 -4.91
C PRO A 4 29.65 3.10 -5.23
N SER A 5 29.53 1.75 -5.23
CA SER A 5 28.31 0.98 -5.56
C SER A 5 27.02 1.54 -4.95
N VAL A 6 27.09 2.07 -3.72
CA VAL A 6 25.95 2.63 -2.98
C VAL A 6 25.31 3.84 -3.68
N TYR A 7 26.11 4.69 -4.35
CA TYR A 7 25.63 5.87 -5.08
C TYR A 7 24.91 5.51 -6.39
N GLN A 8 24.98 4.25 -6.83
CA GLN A 8 24.28 3.77 -8.03
C GLN A 8 22.88 3.23 -7.73
N HIS A 9 22.50 3.08 -6.46
CA HIS A 9 21.19 2.51 -6.09
C HIS A 9 20.00 3.45 -6.36
N LYS A 10 20.24 4.75 -6.56
CA LYS A 10 19.21 5.76 -6.90
C LYS A 10 17.99 5.71 -5.96
N LEU A 11 18.27 5.62 -4.65
CA LEU A 11 17.23 5.39 -3.65
C LEU A 11 16.20 6.54 -3.62
N ALA A 12 16.64 7.79 -3.76
CA ALA A 12 15.76 8.94 -3.78
C ALA A 12 14.81 8.90 -4.99
N GLU A 13 15.34 8.57 -6.17
CA GLU A 13 14.55 8.45 -7.40
C GLU A 13 13.57 7.30 -7.31
N LYS A 14 14.03 6.10 -6.89
CA LYS A 14 13.18 4.92 -6.71
C LYS A 14 12.06 5.19 -5.70
N LEU A 15 12.38 5.79 -4.55
CA LEU A 15 11.38 6.14 -3.53
C LEU A 15 10.35 7.14 -4.06
N THR A 16 10.79 8.18 -4.78
CA THR A 16 9.89 9.21 -5.32
C THR A 16 8.92 8.60 -6.33
N ILE A 17 9.45 7.85 -7.31
CA ILE A 17 8.66 7.21 -8.37
C ILE A 17 7.70 6.18 -7.78
N LEU A 18 8.16 5.35 -6.84
CA LEU A 18 7.30 4.32 -6.24
C LEU A 18 6.22 4.91 -5.35
N ASN A 19 6.49 6.00 -4.62
CA ASN A 19 5.44 6.69 -3.87
C ASN A 19 4.35 7.25 -4.78
N GLU A 20 4.73 7.83 -5.91
CA GLU A 20 3.76 8.33 -6.90
C GLU A 20 2.97 7.18 -7.55
N ARG A 21 3.67 6.13 -8.02
CA ARG A 21 3.04 4.93 -8.59
C ARG A 21 2.10 4.27 -7.60
N GLY A 22 2.52 4.12 -6.34
CA GLY A 22 1.75 3.51 -5.26
C GLY A 22 0.42 4.23 -5.01
N ARG A 23 0.44 5.57 -4.98
CA ARG A 23 -0.80 6.38 -4.88
C ARG A 23 -1.74 6.11 -6.06
N GLY A 24 -1.21 6.10 -7.29
CA GLY A 24 -2.00 5.82 -8.49
C GLY A 24 -2.62 4.42 -8.49
N VAL A 25 -1.84 3.40 -8.08
CA VAL A 25 -2.32 2.02 -7.94
C VAL A 25 -3.41 1.93 -6.86
N LEU A 26 -3.21 2.56 -5.71
CA LEU A 26 -4.19 2.58 -4.62
C LEU A 26 -5.53 3.19 -5.05
N VAL A 27 -5.49 4.32 -5.77
CA VAL A 27 -6.69 4.96 -6.33
C VAL A 27 -7.42 4.02 -7.30
N ARG A 28 -6.69 3.32 -8.18
CA ARG A 28 -7.30 2.37 -9.11
C ARG A 28 -7.97 1.20 -8.41
N ILE A 29 -7.32 0.59 -7.42
CA ILE A 29 -7.92 -0.49 -6.63
C ILE A 29 -9.11 0.02 -5.82
N TYR A 30 -9.03 1.23 -5.27
CA TYR A 30 -10.15 1.86 -4.57
C TYR A 30 -11.36 2.02 -5.49
N ASN A 31 -11.15 2.51 -6.70
CA ASN A 31 -12.21 2.66 -7.69
C ASN A 31 -12.80 1.31 -8.11
N ILE A 32 -11.96 0.28 -8.35
CA ILE A 32 -12.46 -1.08 -8.63
C ILE A 32 -13.35 -1.58 -7.49
N LYS A 33 -12.90 -1.43 -6.24
CA LYS A 33 -13.69 -1.81 -5.06
C LYS A 33 -15.03 -1.07 -5.04
N LYS A 34 -15.04 0.25 -5.23
CA LYS A 34 -16.27 1.05 -5.26
C LYS A 34 -17.21 0.64 -6.39
N THR A 35 -16.69 0.49 -7.61
CA THR A 35 -17.45 0.05 -8.78
C THR A 35 -18.10 -1.31 -8.56
N CYS A 36 -17.37 -2.25 -7.94
CA CYS A 36 -17.90 -3.60 -7.68
C CYS A 36 -18.90 -3.63 -6.51
N SER A 37 -18.76 -2.74 -5.52
CA SER A 37 -19.68 -2.67 -4.38
C SER A 37 -21.00 -1.97 -4.68
N ASP A 38 -21.08 -1.11 -5.71
CA ASP A 38 -22.32 -0.44 -6.11
C ASP A 38 -23.08 -1.29 -7.16
N PRO A 39 -24.31 -1.76 -6.86
CA PRO A 39 -25.12 -2.54 -7.81
C PRO A 39 -25.37 -1.85 -9.16
N LYS A 40 -25.29 -0.52 -9.24
CA LYS A 40 -25.52 0.24 -10.47
C LYS A 40 -24.32 0.26 -11.40
N THR A 41 -23.11 0.17 -10.86
CA THR A 41 -21.85 0.26 -11.63
C THR A 41 -21.12 -1.07 -11.74
N ARG A 42 -21.52 -2.05 -10.92
CA ARG A 42 -20.93 -3.39 -10.92
C ARG A 42 -21.02 -4.02 -12.32
N PRO A 43 -19.95 -4.64 -12.84
CA PRO A 43 -20.00 -5.35 -14.11
C PRO A 43 -21.16 -6.35 -14.15
N SER A 44 -22.02 -6.25 -15.16
CA SER A 44 -23.26 -7.04 -15.26
C SER A 44 -23.01 -8.55 -15.21
N PHE A 45 -21.86 -9.03 -15.71
CA PHE A 45 -21.45 -10.44 -15.65
C PHE A 45 -21.40 -10.99 -14.22
N LEU A 46 -21.19 -10.15 -13.21
CA LEU A 46 -21.15 -10.56 -11.81
C LEU A 46 -22.53 -10.60 -11.15
N SER A 47 -23.56 -10.10 -11.83
CA SER A 47 -24.94 -10.02 -11.34
C SER A 47 -25.91 -10.86 -12.19
N ASP A 48 -25.48 -11.32 -13.37
CA ASP A 48 -26.27 -12.16 -14.25
C ASP A 48 -26.42 -13.59 -13.68
N LYS A 49 -27.66 -14.05 -13.57
CA LYS A 49 -28.00 -15.42 -13.15
C LYS A 49 -27.38 -16.48 -14.06
N ALA A 50 -27.23 -16.20 -15.36
CA ALA A 50 -26.59 -17.11 -16.29
C ALA A 50 -25.08 -17.31 -16.00
N MET A 51 -24.43 -16.30 -15.42
CA MET A 51 -23.00 -16.33 -15.09
C MET A 51 -22.70 -16.92 -13.69
N GLU A 52 -23.72 -17.08 -12.85
CA GLU A 52 -23.56 -17.58 -11.47
C GLU A 52 -22.80 -18.93 -11.38
N PRO A 53 -23.06 -19.94 -12.24
CA PRO A 53 -22.29 -21.18 -12.24
C PRO A 53 -20.80 -20.97 -12.58
N CYS A 54 -20.50 -20.06 -13.51
CA CYS A 54 -19.14 -19.70 -13.89
C CYS A 54 -18.42 -19.02 -12.71
N VAL A 55 -19.08 -18.07 -12.05
CA VAL A 55 -18.53 -17.37 -10.88
C VAL A 55 -18.19 -18.35 -9.75
N LYS A 56 -19.11 -19.28 -9.44
CA LYS A 56 -18.88 -20.32 -8.43
C LYS A 56 -17.72 -21.24 -8.80
N PHE A 57 -17.64 -21.66 -10.07
CA PHE A 57 -16.56 -22.48 -10.58
C PHE A 57 -15.20 -21.77 -10.46
N ILE A 58 -15.12 -20.52 -10.94
CA ILE A 58 -13.90 -19.70 -10.91
C ILE A 58 -13.44 -19.53 -9.47
N ASN A 59 -14.31 -19.10 -8.54
CA ASN A 59 -13.93 -18.94 -7.14
C ASN A 59 -13.39 -20.23 -6.51
N LYS A 60 -14.00 -21.38 -6.82
CA LYS A 60 -13.60 -22.67 -6.26
C LYS A 60 -12.26 -23.17 -6.80
N LYS A 61 -11.95 -22.87 -8.06
CA LYS A 61 -10.76 -23.37 -8.76
C LYS A 61 -9.63 -22.34 -8.81
N PHE A 62 -9.86 -21.11 -8.40
CA PHE A 62 -8.85 -20.06 -8.42
C PHE A 62 -7.64 -20.43 -7.53
N PRO A 63 -6.39 -20.24 -7.98
CA PRO A 63 -5.95 -19.70 -9.27
C PRO A 63 -5.72 -20.77 -10.36
N THR A 64 -5.95 -22.06 -10.08
CA THR A 64 -5.75 -23.17 -11.02
C THR A 64 -6.97 -23.39 -11.91
N LEU A 65 -7.16 -22.50 -12.88
CA LEU A 65 -8.26 -22.55 -13.86
C LEU A 65 -7.83 -23.32 -15.11
N ASP A 66 -8.41 -24.51 -15.33
CA ASP A 66 -8.25 -25.24 -16.60
C ASP A 66 -9.40 -24.92 -17.55
N VAL A 67 -9.15 -23.96 -18.44
CA VAL A 67 -10.13 -23.42 -19.39
C VAL A 67 -10.54 -24.48 -20.42
N ARG A 68 -9.63 -25.38 -20.81
CA ARG A 68 -9.83 -26.33 -21.92
C ARG A 68 -10.69 -27.51 -21.49
N SER A 69 -10.49 -28.02 -20.28
CA SER A 69 -11.28 -29.15 -19.75
C SER A 69 -12.62 -28.73 -19.13
N SER A 70 -12.81 -27.44 -18.84
CA SER A 70 -13.97 -26.93 -18.08
C SER A 70 -15.00 -26.19 -18.93
N THR A 71 -15.04 -26.43 -20.24
CA THR A 71 -15.95 -25.77 -21.20
C THR A 71 -17.42 -25.87 -20.81
N GLN A 72 -17.85 -26.97 -20.18
CA GLN A 72 -19.22 -27.15 -19.68
C GLN A 72 -19.61 -26.15 -18.57
N HIS A 73 -18.66 -25.71 -17.74
CA HIS A 73 -18.89 -24.75 -16.66
C HIS A 73 -18.66 -23.31 -17.08
N LEU A 74 -17.96 -23.10 -18.20
CA LEU A 74 -17.56 -21.78 -18.71
C LEU A 74 -18.31 -21.39 -20.00
N GLY A 75 -19.37 -22.11 -20.38
CA GLY A 75 -20.16 -21.85 -21.59
C GLY A 75 -20.61 -20.38 -21.74
N PRO A 76 -21.23 -19.76 -20.72
CA PRO A 76 -21.58 -18.33 -20.74
C PRO A 76 -20.36 -17.41 -20.96
N VAL A 77 -19.24 -17.69 -20.27
CA VAL A 77 -17.99 -16.92 -20.45
C VAL A 77 -17.47 -17.05 -21.89
N HIS A 78 -17.55 -18.24 -22.50
CA HIS A 78 -17.14 -18.44 -23.89
C HIS A 78 -18.02 -17.66 -24.87
N LYS A 79 -19.33 -17.61 -24.63
CA LYS A 79 -20.29 -16.87 -25.44
C LYS A 79 -19.99 -15.36 -25.45
N ASP A 80 -19.71 -14.79 -24.28
CA ASP A 80 -19.56 -13.34 -24.10
C ASP A 80 -18.08 -12.89 -23.97
N LYS A 81 -17.13 -13.75 -24.36
CA LYS A 81 -15.68 -13.57 -24.11
C LYS A 81 -15.12 -12.22 -24.58
N GLY A 82 -15.58 -11.71 -25.72
CA GLY A 82 -15.13 -10.43 -26.26
C GLY A 82 -15.52 -9.24 -25.36
N ASP A 83 -16.76 -9.23 -24.87
CA ASP A 83 -17.24 -8.19 -23.97
C ASP A 83 -16.62 -8.30 -22.58
N ILE A 84 -16.40 -9.53 -22.08
CA ILE A 84 -15.71 -9.77 -20.81
C ILE A 84 -14.28 -9.21 -20.87
N VAL A 85 -13.52 -9.52 -21.92
CA VAL A 85 -12.16 -8.98 -22.10
C VAL A 85 -12.17 -7.45 -22.16
N ARG A 86 -13.12 -6.86 -22.91
CA ARG A 86 -13.25 -5.41 -23.06
C ARG A 86 -13.55 -4.70 -21.73
N VAL A 87 -14.44 -5.26 -20.91
CA VAL A 87 -14.90 -4.63 -19.66
C VAL A 87 -13.95 -4.92 -18.48
N LEU A 88 -13.47 -6.16 -18.35
CA LEU A 88 -12.63 -6.57 -17.23
C LEU A 88 -11.13 -6.35 -17.47
N GLY A 89 -10.69 -6.13 -18.71
CA GLY A 89 -9.29 -5.85 -19.05
C GLY A 89 -8.66 -4.74 -18.20
N PRO A 90 -9.26 -3.54 -18.10
CA PRO A 90 -8.73 -2.47 -17.26
C PRO A 90 -8.60 -2.86 -15.78
N PHE A 91 -9.49 -3.73 -15.28
CA PHE A 91 -9.44 -4.19 -13.89
C PHE A 91 -8.30 -5.19 -13.72
N TYR A 92 -8.19 -6.17 -14.63
CA TYR A 92 -7.11 -7.15 -14.64
C TYR A 92 -5.74 -6.48 -14.68
N HIS A 93 -5.53 -5.55 -15.62
CA HIS A 93 -4.25 -4.84 -15.74
C HIS A 93 -3.95 -3.96 -14.51
N SER A 94 -4.98 -3.40 -13.86
CA SER A 94 -4.78 -2.71 -12.58
C SER A 94 -4.32 -3.66 -11.47
N PHE A 95 -4.77 -4.92 -11.45
CA PHE A 95 -4.25 -5.93 -10.52
C PHE A 95 -2.83 -6.40 -10.89
N VAL A 96 -2.50 -6.50 -12.19
CA VAL A 96 -1.12 -6.75 -12.64
C VAL A 96 -0.19 -5.63 -12.19
N ASP A 97 -0.64 -4.37 -12.26
CA ASP A 97 0.13 -3.24 -11.74
C ASP A 97 0.38 -3.31 -10.23
N VAL A 98 -0.54 -3.90 -9.44
CA VAL A 98 -0.31 -4.16 -8.02
C VAL A 98 0.82 -5.19 -7.84
N LEU A 99 0.81 -6.26 -8.64
CA LEU A 99 1.84 -7.29 -8.61
C LEU A 99 3.22 -6.69 -8.93
N GLU A 100 3.32 -5.91 -10.00
CA GLU A 100 4.57 -5.25 -10.36
C GLU A 100 5.00 -4.23 -9.30
N PHE A 101 4.07 -3.41 -8.79
CA PHE A 101 4.38 -2.43 -7.75
C PHE A 101 4.98 -3.12 -6.51
N ARG A 102 4.37 -4.23 -6.05
CA ARG A 102 4.89 -5.04 -4.96
C ARG A 102 6.31 -5.51 -5.23
N ASP A 103 6.59 -6.08 -6.40
CA ASP A 103 7.91 -6.59 -6.75
C ASP A 103 9.00 -5.50 -6.64
N HIS A 104 8.70 -4.29 -7.14
CA HIS A 104 9.62 -3.15 -7.04
C HIS A 104 9.78 -2.62 -5.61
N VAL A 105 8.71 -2.62 -4.81
CA VAL A 105 8.79 -2.27 -3.38
C VAL A 105 9.72 -3.23 -2.65
N TYR A 106 9.56 -4.54 -2.84
CA TYR A 106 10.45 -5.53 -2.21
C TYR A 106 11.91 -5.37 -2.62
N GLU A 107 12.18 -5.18 -3.90
CA GLU A 107 13.56 -4.94 -4.36
C GLU A 107 14.17 -3.72 -3.64
N LEU A 108 13.40 -2.63 -3.52
CA LEU A 108 13.85 -1.42 -2.86
C LEU A 108 14.06 -1.61 -1.35
N LEU A 109 13.11 -2.23 -0.65
CA LEU A 109 13.22 -2.48 0.80
C LEU A 109 14.42 -3.38 1.11
N ASN A 110 14.62 -4.45 0.32
CA ASN A 110 15.80 -5.31 0.45
C ASN A 110 17.11 -4.54 0.20
N THR A 111 17.11 -3.62 -0.76
CA THR A 111 18.29 -2.77 -1.03
C THR A 111 18.57 -1.83 0.15
N ILE A 112 17.53 -1.23 0.75
CA ILE A 112 17.65 -0.35 1.92
C ILE A 112 18.25 -1.12 3.11
N ASP A 113 17.76 -2.32 3.38
CA ASP A 113 18.26 -3.16 4.47
C ASP A 113 19.71 -3.59 4.26
N ALA A 114 20.05 -4.02 3.03
CA ALA A 114 21.39 -4.44 2.68
C ALA A 114 22.41 -3.30 2.84
N ASN A 115 21.99 -2.05 2.61
CA ASN A 115 22.81 -0.86 2.79
C ASN A 115 22.76 -0.29 4.21
N GLN A 116 21.97 -0.89 5.11
CA GLN A 116 21.79 -0.45 6.50
C GLN A 116 21.52 1.06 6.60
N CYS A 117 20.64 1.58 5.74
CA CYS A 117 20.41 3.01 5.64
C CYS A 117 20.00 3.63 6.99
N PHE A 118 20.56 4.79 7.27
CA PHE A 118 20.21 5.58 8.46
C PHE A 118 18.91 6.37 8.22
N PHE A 119 18.00 6.35 9.20
CA PHE A 119 16.73 7.07 9.15
C PHE A 119 16.57 7.96 10.38
N ASP A 120 16.42 9.26 10.15
CA ASP A 120 16.03 10.24 11.16
C ASP A 120 15.27 11.40 10.49
N ILE A 121 14.00 11.57 10.86
CA ILE A 121 13.13 12.60 10.30
C ILE A 121 13.69 14.03 10.47
N HIS A 122 14.52 14.28 11.47
CA HIS A 122 15.13 15.58 11.75
C HIS A 122 16.38 15.85 10.91
N VAL A 123 17.02 14.80 10.37
CA VAL A 123 18.29 14.90 9.63
C VAL A 123 18.07 14.69 8.14
N ASN A 124 17.52 13.55 7.75
CA ASN A 124 17.28 13.18 6.36
C ASN A 124 15.79 13.08 6.08
N TYR A 125 15.11 14.21 6.31
CA TYR A 125 13.65 14.37 6.24
C TYR A 125 13.03 13.70 5.01
N ASP A 126 13.46 14.08 3.80
CA ASP A 126 12.86 13.55 2.57
C ASP A 126 13.03 12.04 2.43
N PHE A 127 14.21 11.52 2.81
CA PHE A 127 14.49 10.10 2.73
C PHE A 127 13.64 9.29 3.72
N THR A 128 13.61 9.71 4.99
CA THR A 128 12.81 9.08 6.04
C THR A 128 11.31 9.19 5.75
N LYS A 129 10.83 10.37 5.33
CA LYS A 129 9.44 10.61 4.95
C LYS A 129 9.03 9.72 3.77
N ASN A 130 9.79 9.73 2.68
CA ASN A 130 9.41 8.93 1.50
C ASN A 130 9.47 7.42 1.79
N TYR A 131 10.37 6.97 2.64
CA TYR A 131 10.40 5.58 3.10
C TYR A 131 9.12 5.21 3.87
N LEU A 132 8.76 5.99 4.89
CA LEU A 132 7.54 5.76 5.68
C LEU A 132 6.26 5.87 4.84
N ASP A 133 6.19 6.84 3.93
CA ASP A 133 5.08 6.99 2.99
C ASP A 133 4.93 5.75 2.09
N LEU A 134 6.05 5.17 1.62
CA LEU A 134 6.02 3.99 0.76
C LEU A 134 5.52 2.77 1.53
N VAL A 135 6.02 2.57 2.76
CA VAL A 135 5.59 1.50 3.67
C VAL A 135 4.09 1.59 3.92
N VAL A 136 3.58 2.76 4.31
CA VAL A 136 2.15 2.94 4.58
C VAL A 136 1.30 2.79 3.32
N THR A 137 1.77 3.28 2.18
CA THR A 137 1.08 3.12 0.90
C THR A 137 0.95 1.64 0.53
N TYR A 138 2.03 0.87 0.69
CA TYR A 138 2.04 -0.56 0.43
C TYR A 138 1.10 -1.33 1.38
N VAL A 139 1.16 -1.06 2.68
CA VAL A 139 0.28 -1.65 3.69
C VAL A 139 -1.18 -1.34 3.39
N SER A 140 -1.49 -0.08 3.08
CA SER A 140 -2.84 0.37 2.72
C SER A 140 -3.35 -0.34 1.45
N LEU A 141 -2.48 -0.53 0.46
CA LEU A 141 -2.81 -1.25 -0.77
C LEU A 141 -3.15 -2.72 -0.51
N VAL A 142 -2.35 -3.42 0.29
CA VAL A 142 -2.58 -4.82 0.66
C VAL A 142 -3.90 -4.97 1.43
N LEU A 143 -4.17 -4.08 2.38
CA LEU A 143 -5.43 -4.06 3.14
C LEU A 143 -6.65 -3.77 2.24
N LEU A 144 -6.52 -2.82 1.32
CA LEU A 144 -7.58 -2.46 0.38
C LEU A 144 -7.87 -3.61 -0.60
N LEU A 145 -6.82 -4.27 -1.09
CA LEU A 145 -6.92 -5.43 -1.97
C LEU A 145 -7.65 -6.58 -1.28
N ALA A 146 -7.32 -6.88 -0.02
CA ALA A 146 -7.99 -7.92 0.76
C ALA A 146 -9.50 -7.63 0.95
N ARG A 147 -9.86 -6.34 1.07
CA ARG A 147 -11.26 -5.87 1.16
C ARG A 147 -11.98 -5.78 -0.20
N THR A 148 -11.33 -6.16 -1.29
CA THR A 148 -11.96 -6.25 -2.61
C THR A 148 -12.47 -7.68 -2.81
N GLU A 149 -13.75 -7.90 -2.52
CA GLU A 149 -14.37 -9.25 -2.42
C GLU A 149 -14.27 -10.04 -3.72
N ASP A 150 -14.66 -9.44 -4.86
CA ASP A 150 -14.71 -10.13 -6.15
C ASP A 150 -13.38 -10.25 -6.89
N ARG A 151 -12.25 -9.89 -6.26
CA ARG A 151 -10.93 -9.84 -6.91
C ARG A 151 -10.56 -11.13 -7.66
N ARG A 152 -10.90 -12.30 -7.10
CA ARG A 152 -10.66 -13.62 -7.73
C ARG A 152 -11.51 -13.82 -8.97
N VAL A 153 -12.78 -13.44 -8.91
CA VAL A 153 -13.73 -13.58 -10.03
C VAL A 153 -13.35 -12.62 -11.14
N LEU A 154 -13.03 -11.37 -10.82
CA LEU A 154 -12.60 -10.37 -11.80
C LEU A 154 -11.36 -10.84 -12.57
N VAL A 155 -10.34 -11.31 -11.86
CA VAL A 155 -9.09 -11.79 -12.45
C VAL A 155 -9.27 -13.12 -13.18
N GLY A 156 -9.99 -14.07 -12.58
CA GLY A 156 -10.23 -15.39 -13.16
C GLY A 156 -11.14 -15.38 -14.38
N MET A 157 -12.21 -14.58 -14.37
CA MET A 157 -13.14 -14.46 -15.49
C MET A 157 -12.47 -13.80 -16.69
N TYR A 158 -11.69 -12.74 -16.47
CA TYR A 158 -10.86 -12.16 -17.52
C TYR A 158 -9.89 -13.19 -18.09
N HIS A 159 -9.17 -13.92 -17.24
CA HIS A 159 -8.21 -14.94 -17.67
C HIS A 159 -8.86 -16.03 -18.54
N CYS A 160 -10.01 -16.58 -18.11
CA CYS A 160 -10.75 -17.56 -18.91
C CYS A 160 -11.15 -16.99 -20.28
N ALA A 161 -11.72 -15.79 -20.32
CA ALA A 161 -12.15 -15.16 -21.57
C ALA A 161 -10.96 -14.82 -22.48
N HIS A 162 -9.83 -14.38 -21.91
CA HIS A 162 -8.60 -14.10 -22.62
C HIS A 162 -8.02 -15.36 -23.27
N GLU A 163 -7.89 -16.45 -22.51
CA GLU A 163 -7.37 -17.72 -23.04
C GLU A 163 -8.29 -18.30 -24.12
N MET A 164 -9.61 -18.20 -23.96
CA MET A 164 -10.59 -18.61 -24.99
C MET A 164 -10.54 -17.77 -26.26
N SER A 165 -9.99 -16.55 -26.19
CA SER A 165 -9.89 -15.63 -27.33
C SER A 165 -8.55 -15.75 -28.05
N HIS A 166 -7.46 -15.95 -27.30
CA HIS A 166 -6.09 -15.94 -27.84
C HIS A 166 -5.44 -17.32 -27.91
N GLY A 167 -6.06 -18.35 -27.32
CA GLY A 167 -5.51 -19.71 -27.23
C GLY A 167 -4.36 -19.87 -26.24
N ALA A 168 -4.00 -18.81 -25.52
CA ALA A 168 -2.92 -18.79 -24.55
C ALA A 168 -3.29 -17.98 -23.30
N SER A 169 -2.78 -18.45 -22.16
CA SER A 169 -2.89 -17.78 -20.87
C SER A 169 -2.02 -16.52 -20.82
N ASP A 170 -2.45 -15.49 -20.09
CA ASP A 170 -1.61 -14.33 -19.77
C ASP A 170 -0.44 -14.75 -18.84
N PRO A 171 0.82 -14.35 -19.13
CA PRO A 171 1.98 -14.73 -18.34
C PRO A 171 1.92 -14.31 -16.87
N SER A 172 1.22 -13.21 -16.56
CA SER A 172 1.11 -12.65 -15.21
C SER A 172 0.07 -13.39 -14.35
N PHE A 173 -0.84 -14.15 -14.96
CA PHE A 173 -1.99 -14.74 -14.24
C PHE A 173 -1.57 -15.64 -13.09
N ALA A 174 -0.59 -16.53 -13.29
CA ALA A 174 -0.16 -17.46 -12.24
C ALA A 174 0.41 -16.72 -11.01
N ARG A 175 1.30 -15.76 -11.23
CA ARG A 175 1.90 -14.94 -10.16
C ARG A 175 0.87 -14.05 -9.47
N LEU A 176 -0.02 -13.44 -10.25
CA LEU A 176 -1.10 -12.61 -9.73
C LEU A 176 -2.06 -13.44 -8.88
N GLY A 177 -2.48 -14.61 -9.37
CA GLY A 177 -3.37 -15.52 -8.65
C GLY A 177 -2.78 -15.95 -7.30
N GLN A 178 -1.50 -16.31 -7.28
CA GLN A 178 -0.78 -16.64 -6.06
C GLN A 178 -0.73 -15.47 -5.08
N MET A 179 -0.40 -14.25 -5.56
CA MET A 179 -0.42 -13.04 -4.74
C MET A 179 -1.78 -12.78 -4.10
N LEU A 180 -2.88 -12.95 -4.85
CA LEU A 180 -4.23 -12.73 -4.32
C LEU A 180 -4.63 -13.74 -3.23
N LEU A 181 -4.08 -14.96 -3.27
CA LEU A 181 -4.26 -15.94 -2.20
C LEU A 181 -3.49 -15.55 -0.94
N GLU A 182 -2.23 -15.12 -1.10
CA GLU A 182 -1.37 -14.74 0.03
C GLU A 182 -1.95 -13.56 0.82
N TYR A 183 -2.60 -12.61 0.13
CA TYR A 183 -3.26 -11.46 0.75
C TYR A 183 -4.68 -11.70 1.26
N GLU A 184 -5.18 -12.95 1.32
CA GLU A 184 -6.43 -13.24 2.05
C GLU A 184 -6.32 -12.95 3.55
N HIS A 185 -5.12 -13.16 4.10
CA HIS A 185 -4.81 -12.86 5.49
C HIS A 185 -3.76 -11.74 5.52
N PRO A 186 -4.13 -10.50 5.14
CA PRO A 186 -3.18 -9.44 4.82
C PRO A 186 -2.27 -9.10 5.99
N LEU A 187 -2.79 -9.06 7.22
CA LEU A 187 -1.97 -8.74 8.41
C LEU A 187 -0.90 -9.79 8.66
N LYS A 188 -1.24 -11.08 8.57
CA LYS A 188 -0.28 -12.17 8.75
C LYS A 188 0.80 -12.11 7.68
N LYS A 189 0.40 -11.90 6.42
CA LYS A 189 1.33 -11.81 5.30
C LYS A 189 2.26 -10.59 5.42
N LEU A 190 1.73 -9.44 5.82
CA LEU A 190 2.52 -8.24 6.08
C LEU A 190 3.55 -8.46 7.22
N THR A 191 3.18 -9.17 8.30
CA THR A 191 4.14 -9.55 9.36
C THR A 191 5.30 -10.37 8.81
N GLU A 192 5.02 -11.35 7.95
CA GLU A 192 6.05 -12.20 7.35
C GLU A 192 6.96 -11.40 6.40
N GLU A 193 6.38 -10.51 5.59
CA GLU A 193 7.10 -9.68 4.63
C GLU A 193 7.97 -8.60 5.29
N PHE A 194 7.48 -7.95 6.34
CA PHE A 194 8.20 -6.90 7.05
C PHE A 194 9.14 -7.42 8.14
N GLY A 195 9.13 -8.73 8.42
CA GLY A 195 10.08 -9.39 9.32
C GLY A 195 11.54 -8.93 9.12
N PRO A 196 12.14 -9.06 7.92
CA PRO A 196 13.50 -8.59 7.65
C PRO A 196 13.68 -7.07 7.77
N HIS A 197 12.63 -6.29 7.48
CA HIS A 197 12.65 -4.83 7.43
C HIS A 197 12.44 -4.15 8.79
N THR A 198 12.14 -4.91 9.85
CA THR A 198 11.77 -4.40 11.17
C THR A 198 12.75 -3.35 11.69
N LYS A 199 14.07 -3.60 11.59
CA LYS A 199 15.09 -2.66 12.10
C LYS A 199 15.00 -1.28 11.43
N ALA A 200 14.86 -1.25 10.11
CA ALA A 200 14.78 -0.01 9.34
C ALA A 200 13.49 0.76 9.66
N VAL A 201 12.35 0.07 9.68
CA VAL A 201 11.04 0.65 10.03
C VAL A 201 11.04 1.21 11.45
N THR A 202 11.48 0.42 12.44
CA THR A 202 11.52 0.86 13.84
C THR A 202 12.46 2.06 14.02
N SER A 203 13.64 2.08 13.38
CA SER A 203 14.55 3.23 13.44
C SER A 203 13.90 4.49 12.89
N ALA A 204 13.24 4.41 11.73
CA ALA A 204 12.54 5.54 11.14
C ALA A 204 11.40 6.05 12.04
N LEU A 205 10.60 5.15 12.61
CA LEU A 205 9.48 5.50 13.49
C LEU A 205 9.92 6.10 14.83
N LEU A 206 10.98 5.55 15.45
CA LEU A 206 11.50 6.09 16.71
C LEU A 206 12.02 7.53 16.55
N SER A 207 12.53 7.88 15.37
CA SER A 207 12.90 9.27 15.09
C SER A 207 11.72 10.26 15.17
N LEU A 208 10.48 9.78 15.03
CA LEU A 208 9.28 10.61 15.15
C LEU A 208 8.90 10.91 16.60
N HIS A 209 9.43 10.17 17.59
CA HIS A 209 8.90 10.17 18.97
C HIS A 209 8.82 11.58 19.57
N PHE A 210 9.93 12.32 19.58
CA PHE A 210 9.98 13.66 20.14
C PHE A 210 9.10 14.64 19.35
N LEU A 211 9.16 14.57 18.01
CA LEU A 211 8.36 15.43 17.15
C LEU A 211 6.87 15.21 17.37
N PHE A 212 6.42 13.95 17.41
CA PHE A 212 5.01 13.60 17.57
C PHE A 212 4.49 14.04 18.95
N ALA A 213 5.24 13.75 20.01
CA ALA A 213 4.88 14.18 21.36
C ALA A 213 4.78 15.71 21.48
N ARG A 214 5.73 16.45 20.89
CA ARG A 214 5.73 17.93 20.91
C ARG A 214 4.60 18.53 20.08
N ARG A 215 4.27 17.94 18.92
CA ARG A 215 3.24 18.47 18.01
C ARG A 215 1.82 18.08 18.43
N ASN A 216 1.66 16.92 19.07
CA ASN A 216 0.37 16.37 19.50
C ASN A 216 -0.02 16.84 20.92
N GLN A 217 -0.09 18.16 21.10
CA GLN A 217 -0.41 18.80 22.39
C GLN A 217 -1.88 19.22 22.46
N GLY A 218 -2.40 19.32 23.68
CA GLY A 218 -3.78 19.77 23.92
C GLY A 218 -3.95 21.28 23.76
N ALA A 219 -5.20 21.73 23.58
CA ALA A 219 -5.53 23.14 23.36
C ALA A 219 -5.13 24.06 24.53
N GLU A 220 -5.14 23.57 25.77
CA GLU A 220 -4.65 24.31 26.94
C GLU A 220 -3.15 24.62 26.81
N GLN A 221 -2.35 23.63 26.41
CA GLN A 221 -0.92 23.81 26.21
C GLN A 221 -0.63 24.78 25.07
N TRP A 222 -1.36 24.70 23.95
CA TRP A 222 -1.23 25.66 22.85
C TRP A 222 -1.52 27.10 23.27
N ARG A 223 -2.50 27.30 24.16
CA ARG A 223 -2.79 28.62 24.73
C ARG A 223 -1.68 29.09 25.67
N SER A 224 -1.17 28.20 26.52
CA SER A 224 -0.04 28.48 27.40
C SER A 224 1.20 28.91 26.61
N ASP A 225 1.49 28.23 25.51
CA ASP A 225 2.66 28.49 24.66
C ASP A 225 2.44 29.66 23.68
N GLN A 226 1.23 30.24 23.65
CA GLN A 226 0.81 31.26 22.70
C GLN A 226 1.13 30.86 21.25
N LEU A 227 0.87 29.60 20.91
CA LEU A 227 1.24 29.00 19.63
C LEU A 227 0.67 29.83 18.47
N LEU A 228 1.53 30.14 17.48
CA LEU A 228 1.23 31.01 16.33
C LEU A 228 0.94 32.49 16.65
N SER A 229 1.12 32.94 17.89
CA SER A 229 0.99 34.36 18.21
C SER A 229 2.14 35.16 17.58
N LEU A 230 1.79 36.18 16.80
CA LEU A 230 2.75 37.14 16.22
C LEU A 230 2.98 38.36 17.13
N LEU A 231 2.13 38.53 18.15
CA LEU A 231 2.11 39.72 19.01
C LEU A 231 2.59 39.43 20.43
N SER A 232 2.82 38.16 20.78
CA SER A 232 3.36 37.73 22.08
C SER A 232 4.70 38.40 22.39
N THR A 233 5.55 38.54 21.37
CA THR A 233 6.88 39.15 21.47
C THR A 233 7.05 40.22 20.38
N SER A 234 6.53 41.42 20.63
CA SER A 234 6.57 42.55 19.68
C SER A 234 7.98 42.92 19.20
N GLY A 235 9.00 42.69 20.02
CA GLY A 235 10.41 42.92 19.64
C GLY A 235 10.99 41.92 18.63
N ALA A 236 10.33 40.78 18.41
CA ALA A 236 10.79 39.73 17.48
C ALA A 236 9.98 39.71 16.17
N MET A 237 9.06 40.65 15.94
CA MET A 237 8.16 40.64 14.77
C MET A 237 8.88 40.70 13.42
N LEU A 238 10.05 41.33 13.37
CA LEU A 238 10.88 41.41 12.16
C LEU A 238 11.83 40.22 12.01
N THR A 239 11.93 39.36 13.04
CA THR A 239 12.78 38.17 13.03
C THR A 239 12.05 37.02 12.34
N PRO A 240 12.68 36.34 11.37
CA PRO A 240 12.05 35.19 10.75
C PRO A 240 11.87 34.07 11.76
N ALA A 241 10.69 33.45 11.77
CA ALA A 241 10.47 32.20 12.50
C ALA A 241 11.30 31.09 11.83
N SER A 242 12.29 30.57 12.55
CA SER A 242 13.19 29.52 12.07
C SER A 242 13.25 28.34 13.03
N SER A 243 13.44 27.16 12.47
CA SER A 243 13.70 25.89 13.18
C SER A 243 14.77 25.16 12.39
N ASP A 244 15.64 24.42 13.05
CA ASP A 244 16.60 23.53 12.38
C ASP A 244 15.88 22.39 11.63
N THR A 245 14.60 22.19 11.92
CA THR A 245 13.76 21.13 11.36
C THR A 245 12.48 21.69 10.74
N MET A 246 12.61 22.77 9.93
CA MET A 246 11.47 23.46 9.31
C MET A 246 10.41 22.53 8.71
N ALA A 247 10.83 21.49 7.96
CA ALA A 247 9.92 20.55 7.31
C ALA A 247 9.10 19.69 8.29
N CYS A 248 9.61 19.49 9.50
CA CYS A 248 8.92 18.80 10.59
C CYS A 248 7.83 19.68 11.24
N GLU A 249 7.98 21.01 11.21
CA GLU A 249 7.03 21.92 11.87
C GLU A 249 5.64 21.94 11.22
N TYR A 250 5.57 21.66 9.91
CA TYR A 250 4.32 21.59 9.15
C TYR A 250 4.00 20.19 8.63
N LEU A 251 4.77 19.17 9.02
CA LEU A 251 4.40 17.78 8.78
C LEU A 251 3.04 17.50 9.44
N SER A 252 2.11 16.89 8.68
CA SER A 252 0.76 16.61 9.15
C SER A 252 0.76 15.58 10.28
N LEU A 253 0.08 15.91 11.40
CA LEU A 253 -0.12 14.99 12.51
C LEU A 253 -0.83 13.70 12.08
N GLU A 254 -1.81 13.80 11.17
CA GLU A 254 -2.53 12.65 10.64
C GLU A 254 -1.60 11.71 9.84
N VAL A 255 -0.63 12.28 9.12
CA VAL A 255 0.37 11.49 8.39
C VAL A 255 1.27 10.75 9.36
N MET A 256 1.76 11.44 10.40
CA MET A 256 2.59 10.82 11.45
C MET A 256 1.84 9.72 12.19
N GLU A 257 0.58 9.95 12.55
CA GLU A 257 -0.27 8.96 13.19
C GLU A 257 -0.46 7.73 12.30
N ARG A 258 -0.70 7.92 10.99
CA ARG A 258 -0.79 6.81 10.03
C ARG A 258 0.51 6.01 9.93
N TRP A 259 1.67 6.67 9.94
CA TRP A 259 2.96 5.97 9.97
C TRP A 259 3.12 5.12 11.22
N ILE A 260 2.82 5.68 12.41
CA ILE A 260 2.92 4.98 13.69
C ILE A 260 1.95 3.80 13.78
N LEU A 261 0.69 4.00 13.41
CA LEU A 261 -0.34 2.95 13.50
C LEU A 261 -0.12 1.81 12.51
N SER A 262 0.51 2.07 11.36
CA SER A 262 0.72 1.05 10.34
C SER A 262 1.72 -0.04 10.75
N GLU A 263 2.58 0.21 11.75
CA GLU A 263 3.54 -0.78 12.28
C GLU A 263 2.96 -1.66 13.40
N SER A 264 1.93 -1.16 14.09
CA SER A 264 1.22 -1.85 15.19
C SER A 264 0.82 -3.32 14.90
N PRO A 265 0.46 -3.74 13.67
CA PRO A 265 0.07 -5.12 13.43
C PRO A 265 1.23 -6.15 13.49
N TRP A 266 2.50 -5.73 13.44
CA TRP A 266 3.65 -6.68 13.51
C TRP A 266 4.83 -6.21 14.37
N GLY A 267 4.94 -4.93 14.71
CA GLY A 267 6.02 -4.38 15.54
C GLY A 267 5.75 -4.40 17.05
N ALA A 268 4.50 -4.62 17.47
CA ALA A 268 4.17 -4.69 18.89
C ALA A 268 4.89 -5.88 19.55
N PRO A 269 5.77 -5.66 20.56
CA PRO A 269 6.32 -6.76 21.33
C PRO A 269 5.14 -7.51 21.95
N LYS A 270 5.12 -8.84 21.82
CA LYS A 270 4.14 -9.72 22.49
C LYS A 270 4.25 -9.71 24.03
N GLY A 271 4.94 -8.74 24.63
CA GLY A 271 5.12 -8.58 26.05
C GLY A 271 4.52 -7.26 26.51
N GLY A 272 3.55 -7.33 27.43
CA GLY A 272 3.06 -6.18 28.17
C GLY A 272 4.20 -5.55 28.96
N GLY A 273 4.76 -4.46 28.44
CA GLY A 273 5.58 -3.53 29.19
C GLY A 273 4.69 -2.39 29.66
N ALA A 274 4.47 -2.31 30.97
CA ALA A 274 3.76 -1.22 31.60
C ALA A 274 4.37 0.14 31.19
N VAL A 275 3.53 1.06 30.77
CA VAL A 275 3.89 2.47 30.59
C VAL A 275 4.36 2.99 31.95
N PRO A 276 5.62 3.45 32.10
CA PRO A 276 6.02 4.11 33.33
C PRO A 276 5.24 5.42 33.43
N GLY A 277 4.44 5.55 34.49
CA GLY A 277 3.73 6.79 34.80
C GLY A 277 4.71 7.96 34.97
N PRO A 278 4.25 9.20 34.81
CA PRO A 278 5.11 10.37 34.95
C PRO A 278 5.70 10.42 36.37
N PRO A 279 7.00 10.75 36.53
CA PRO A 279 7.61 10.93 37.85
C PRO A 279 6.96 12.10 38.60
N PRO A 280 7.05 12.10 39.95
CA PRO A 280 6.36 13.04 40.82
C PRO A 280 6.75 14.51 40.62
#